data_AF-A0A7S0QRK6-F1
#
_entry.id   AF-A0A7S0QRK6-F1
#
_cell.length_a   1.000
_cell.length_b   1.000
_cell.length_c   1.000
_cell.angle_alpha   90.00
_cell.angle_beta   90.00
_cell.angle_gamma   90.00
#
_symmetry.space_group_name_H-M   'P 1'
#
loop_
_entity.id
_entity.type
_entity.pdbx_description
1 polymer ?
#
loop_
_entity_poly.entity_id
_entity_poly.type
_entity_poly.pdbx_seq_one_letter_code
_entity_poly.pdbx_strand_id
1 'polypeptide(L)'
;PEPLEFGTPRYLQLKQELLDAESSLLRELGFMVHAEHAHKYVLYYVNVLYSGVGFDATLAQKAWSYVNDSYRTVHCVRFGPSVLACAAIYLAARDLKIALPESPPWWSLFDAPLEDIQTVCLGIL
;
A
#
# COMPACT_ATOMS: atom_id res chain seq x y z
N PRO A 1 -4.61 -23.48 16.01
CA PRO A 1 -4.86 -24.58 15.06
C PRO A 1 -3.72 -25.61 15.12
N GLU A 2 -4.04 -26.89 15.33
CA GLU A 2 -3.04 -27.96 15.29
C GLU A 2 -2.61 -28.26 13.84
N PRO A 3 -1.34 -28.65 13.60
CA PRO A 3 -0.86 -29.04 12.28
C PRO A 3 -1.61 -30.27 11.74
N LEU A 4 -1.87 -30.29 10.43
CA LEU A 4 -2.44 -31.46 9.75
C LEU A 4 -1.44 -32.62 9.74
N GLU A 5 -1.88 -33.81 10.12
CA GLU A 5 -1.08 -35.02 10.01
C GLU A 5 -0.81 -35.38 8.55
N PHE A 6 0.47 -35.59 8.23
CA PHE A 6 0.93 -35.91 6.89
C PHE A 6 0.36 -37.24 6.38
N GLY A 7 -0.01 -37.27 5.09
CA GLY A 7 -0.45 -38.49 4.41
C GLY A 7 -1.88 -38.93 4.73
N THR A 8 -2.57 -38.25 5.65
CA THR A 8 -4.00 -38.47 5.87
C THR A 8 -4.81 -38.10 4.60
N PRO A 9 -5.97 -38.72 4.36
CA PRO A 9 -6.82 -38.36 3.21
C PRO A 9 -7.18 -36.87 3.17
N ARG A 10 -7.44 -36.27 4.35
CA ARG A 10 -7.73 -34.84 4.49
C ARG A 10 -6.54 -33.97 4.08
N TYR A 11 -5.33 -34.34 4.48
CA TYR A 11 -4.11 -33.64 4.06
C TYR A 11 -3.93 -33.70 2.54
N LEU A 12 -4.08 -34.87 1.93
CA LEU A 12 -3.92 -35.05 0.49
C LEU A 12 -4.97 -34.27 -0.30
N GLN A 13 -6.22 -34.25 0.17
CA GLN A 13 -7.30 -33.47 -0.42
C GLN A 13 -7.00 -31.97 -0.38
N LEU A 14 -6.71 -31.41 0.80
CA LEU A 14 -6.42 -29.97 0.94
C LEU A 14 -5.19 -29.55 0.14
N LYS A 15 -4.18 -30.44 0.05
CA LYS A 15 -3.01 -30.20 -0.80
C LYS A 15 -3.42 -30.06 -2.28
N GLN A 16 -4.28 -30.95 -2.78
CA GLN A 16 -4.74 -30.88 -4.16
C GLN A 16 -5.58 -29.61 -4.41
N GLU A 17 -6.51 -29.30 -3.50
CA GLU A 17 -7.34 -28.09 -3.57
C GLU A 17 -6.49 -26.80 -3.58
N LEU A 18 -5.42 -26.75 -2.78
CA LEU A 18 -4.48 -25.64 -2.77
C LEU A 18 -3.75 -25.47 -4.12
N LEU A 19 -3.28 -26.57 -4.70
CA LEU A 19 -2.58 -26.56 -5.99
C LEU A 19 -3.50 -26.14 -7.14
N ASP A 20 -4.75 -26.58 -7.11
CA ASP A 20 -5.77 -26.22 -8.09
C ASP A 20 -6.15 -24.73 -7.97
N ALA A 21 -6.28 -24.22 -6.74
CA ALA A 21 -6.53 -22.82 -6.46
C ALA A 21 -5.35 -21.94 -6.89
N GLU A 22 -4.11 -22.32 -6.56
CA GLU A 22 -2.89 -21.64 -6.98
C GLU A 22 -2.78 -21.57 -8.50
N SER A 23 -2.97 -22.70 -9.18
CA SER A 23 -2.93 -22.77 -10.65
C SER A 23 -4.01 -21.92 -11.31
N SER A 24 -5.16 -21.76 -10.66
CA SER A 24 -6.23 -20.90 -11.15
C SER A 24 -5.87 -19.41 -10.96
N LEU A 25 -5.39 -19.03 -9.77
CA LEU A 25 -4.93 -17.67 -9.51
C LEU A 25 -3.80 -17.21 -10.45
N LEU A 26 -2.80 -18.05 -10.68
CA LEU A 26 -1.69 -17.72 -11.58
C LEU A 26 -2.14 -17.49 -13.02
N ARG A 27 -3.11 -18.29 -13.49
CA ARG A 27 -3.68 -18.13 -14.84
C ARG A 27 -4.48 -16.83 -14.96
N GLU A 28 -5.32 -16.52 -13.98
CA GLU A 28 -6.10 -15.27 -13.97
C GLU A 28 -5.20 -14.02 -13.90
N LEU A 29 -4.09 -14.10 -13.16
CA LEU A 29 -3.09 -13.02 -13.10
C LEU A 29 -2.19 -12.95 -14.35
N GLY A 30 -2.35 -13.86 -15.31
CA GLY A 30 -1.47 -13.94 -16.48
C GLY A 30 0.00 -14.19 -16.11
N PHE A 31 0.26 -14.87 -14.98
CA PHE A 31 1.58 -15.10 -14.39
C PHE A 31 2.35 -13.80 -14.04
N MET A 32 1.67 -12.65 -14.00
CA MET A 32 2.24 -11.40 -13.51
C MET A 32 2.14 -11.36 -11.98
N VAL A 33 3.15 -11.92 -11.33
CA VAL A 33 3.22 -12.02 -9.84
C VAL A 33 4.00 -10.90 -9.18
N HIS A 34 4.61 -10.00 -9.97
CA HIS A 34 5.33 -8.84 -9.45
C HIS A 34 4.34 -7.71 -9.13
N ALA A 35 4.33 -7.28 -7.88
CA ALA A 35 3.57 -6.12 -7.43
C ALA A 35 4.52 -5.03 -6.95
N GLU A 36 4.24 -3.79 -7.35
CA GLU A 36 4.92 -2.62 -6.80
C GLU A 36 4.10 -2.05 -5.65
N HIS A 37 4.72 -1.92 -4.48
CA HIS A 37 4.03 -1.52 -3.25
C HIS A 37 4.26 -0.04 -2.90
N ALA A 38 3.19 0.64 -2.50
CA ALA A 38 3.21 2.06 -2.12
C ALA A 38 4.17 2.36 -0.95
N HIS A 39 4.45 1.38 -0.09
CA HIS A 39 5.38 1.52 1.04
C HIS A 39 6.78 2.00 0.65
N LYS A 40 7.29 1.53 -0.50
CA LYS A 40 8.60 1.95 -1.03
C LYS A 40 8.61 3.46 -1.30
N TYR A 41 7.51 3.98 -1.83
CA TYR A 41 7.34 5.39 -2.13
C TYR A 41 7.16 6.24 -0.90
N VAL A 42 6.48 5.74 0.15
CA VAL A 42 6.34 6.47 1.42
C VAL A 42 7.71 6.88 1.97
N LEU A 43 8.65 5.92 2.07
CA LEU A 43 9.99 6.20 2.60
C LEU A 43 10.74 7.21 1.73
N TYR A 44 10.66 7.05 0.41
CA TYR A 44 11.32 7.95 -0.54
C TYR A 44 10.73 9.36 -0.48
N TYR A 45 9.40 9.50 -0.50
CA TYR A 45 8.71 10.78 -0.49
C TYR A 45 8.91 11.53 0.82
N VAL A 46 8.81 10.87 1.98
CA VAL A 46 9.11 11.51 3.27
C VAL A 46 10.56 11.99 3.30
N ASN A 47 11.51 11.20 2.80
CA ASN A 47 12.91 11.62 2.72
C ASN A 47 13.12 12.84 1.80
N VAL A 48 12.42 12.90 0.66
CA VAL A 48 12.46 14.07 -0.23
C VAL A 48 11.87 15.31 0.44
N LEU A 49 10.69 15.18 1.10
CA LEU A 49 10.00 16.28 1.76
C LEU A 49 10.81 16.88 2.93
N TYR A 50 11.60 16.06 3.61
CA TYR A 50 12.42 16.46 4.75
C TYR A 50 13.91 16.56 4.43
N SER A 51 14.25 16.61 3.14
CA SER A 51 15.64 16.73 2.71
C SER A 51 16.27 18.00 3.30
N GLY A 52 17.38 17.85 4.03
CA GLY A 52 18.08 18.94 4.71
C GLY A 52 17.59 19.29 6.12
N VAL A 53 16.49 18.71 6.60
CA VAL A 53 15.95 18.93 7.97
C VAL A 53 16.02 17.66 8.82
N GLY A 54 16.02 16.49 8.18
CA GLY A 54 16.15 15.18 8.82
C GLY A 54 14.87 14.34 8.69
N PHE A 55 15.02 13.03 8.55
CA PHE A 55 13.91 12.10 8.28
C PHE A 55 12.91 12.03 9.45
N ASP A 56 11.63 12.28 9.17
CA ASP A 56 10.55 12.16 10.15
C ASP A 56 10.00 10.73 10.19
N ALA A 57 10.55 9.91 11.10
CA ALA A 57 10.12 8.53 11.30
C ALA A 57 8.68 8.40 11.79
N THR A 58 8.15 9.41 12.50
CA THR A 58 6.77 9.37 13.03
C THR A 58 5.77 9.53 11.89
N LEU A 59 6.02 10.51 11.00
CA LEU A 59 5.22 10.69 9.79
C LEU A 59 5.28 9.44 8.90
N ALA A 60 6.48 8.93 8.63
CA ALA A 60 6.66 7.76 7.78
C ALA A 60 5.94 6.53 8.34
N GLN A 61 6.04 6.28 9.65
CA GLN A 61 5.37 5.15 10.29
C GLN A 61 3.85 5.28 10.24
N LYS A 62 3.30 6.49 10.44
CA LYS A 62 1.85 6.70 10.37
C LYS A 62 1.33 6.57 8.94
N ALA A 63 2.06 7.11 7.96
CA ALA A 63 1.74 6.91 6.54
C ALA A 63 1.82 5.42 6.15
N TRP A 64 2.80 4.68 6.65
CA TRP A 64 2.91 3.23 6.43
C TRP A 64 1.66 2.47 6.90
N SER A 65 1.11 2.85 8.06
CA SER A 65 -0.13 2.27 8.57
C SER A 65 -1.32 2.55 7.63
N TYR A 66 -1.45 3.78 7.11
CA TYR A 66 -2.49 4.09 6.14
C TYR A 66 -2.35 3.34 4.82
N VAL A 67 -1.12 3.07 4.37
CA VAL A 67 -0.91 2.18 3.21
C VAL A 67 -1.43 0.77 3.51
N ASN A 68 -1.19 0.22 4.70
CA ASN A 68 -1.74 -1.08 5.07
C ASN A 68 -3.28 -1.07 5.05
N ASP A 69 -3.90 -0.01 5.55
CA ASP A 69 -5.36 0.13 5.55
C ASP A 69 -5.90 0.27 4.12
N SER A 70 -5.18 0.97 3.23
CA SER A 70 -5.55 1.07 1.81
C SER A 70 -5.61 -0.29 1.10
N TYR A 71 -4.83 -1.28 1.50
CA TYR A 71 -4.89 -2.63 0.91
C TYR A 71 -6.10 -3.45 1.38
N ARG A 72 -6.87 -2.96 2.35
CA ARG A 72 -8.19 -3.53 2.70
C ARG A 72 -9.31 -3.04 1.79
N THR A 73 -8.96 -2.25 0.78
CA THR A 73 -9.88 -1.64 -0.17
C THR A 73 -9.46 -1.98 -1.61
N VAL A 74 -10.22 -1.49 -2.60
CA VAL A 74 -9.90 -1.68 -4.03
C VAL A 74 -8.92 -0.65 -4.60
N HIS A 75 -8.35 0.26 -3.78
CA HIS A 75 -7.54 1.36 -4.31
C HIS A 75 -6.23 0.90 -4.97
N CYS A 76 -5.64 -0.22 -4.52
CA CYS A 76 -4.39 -0.76 -5.09
C CYS A 76 -4.51 -1.31 -6.51
N VAL A 77 -5.72 -1.54 -7.01
CA VAL A 77 -5.97 -1.92 -8.41
C VAL A 77 -6.48 -0.74 -9.26
N ARG A 78 -6.84 0.38 -8.62
CA ARG A 78 -7.38 1.58 -9.29
C ARG A 78 -6.36 2.70 -9.44
N PHE A 79 -5.41 2.79 -8.52
CA PHE A 79 -4.46 3.88 -8.44
C PHE A 79 -3.02 3.36 -8.39
N GLY A 80 -2.10 4.14 -8.95
CA GLY A 80 -0.68 3.84 -8.88
C GLY A 80 -0.15 3.87 -7.44
N PRO A 81 0.93 3.13 -7.13
CA PRO A 81 1.58 3.14 -5.82
C PRO A 81 2.02 4.55 -5.36
N SER A 82 2.37 5.44 -6.29
CA SER A 82 2.71 6.85 -6.02
C SER A 82 1.55 7.62 -5.39
N VAL A 83 0.35 7.48 -5.97
CA VAL A 83 -0.88 8.13 -5.49
C VAL A 83 -1.26 7.60 -4.11
N LEU A 84 -1.20 6.28 -3.91
CA LEU A 84 -1.46 5.66 -2.61
C LEU A 84 -0.50 6.17 -1.53
N ALA A 85 0.79 6.28 -1.85
CA ALA A 85 1.78 6.82 -0.92
C ALA A 85 1.52 8.30 -0.61
N CYS A 86 1.17 9.10 -1.62
CA CYS A 86 0.81 10.50 -1.41
C CYS A 86 -0.44 10.63 -0.52
N ALA A 87 -1.48 9.84 -0.77
CA ALA A 87 -2.68 9.83 0.07
C ALA A 87 -2.41 9.42 1.52
N ALA A 88 -1.59 8.39 1.71
CA ALA A 88 -1.18 7.96 3.04
C ALA A 88 -0.37 9.02 3.79
N ILE A 89 0.57 9.69 3.13
CA ILE A 89 1.34 10.83 3.70
C ILE A 89 0.41 12.00 3.99
N TYR A 90 -0.53 12.29 3.10
CA TYR A 90 -1.49 13.38 3.25
C TYR A 90 -2.40 13.20 4.46
N LEU A 91 -2.95 11.99 4.66
CA LEU A 91 -3.70 11.63 5.87
C LEU A 91 -2.82 11.71 7.12
N ALA A 92 -1.62 11.12 7.07
CA ALA A 92 -0.70 11.11 8.22
C ALA A 92 -0.30 12.52 8.66
N ALA A 93 0.01 13.41 7.72
CA ALA A 93 0.37 14.79 8.01
C ALA A 93 -0.78 15.55 8.68
N ARG A 94 -2.03 15.34 8.21
CA ARG A 94 -3.21 15.96 8.82
C ARG A 94 -3.47 15.48 10.24
N ASP A 95 -3.37 14.17 10.45
CA ASP A 95 -3.53 13.55 11.76
C ASP A 95 -2.48 14.02 12.76
N LEU A 96 -1.23 14.15 12.31
CA LEU A 96 -0.11 14.64 13.12
C LEU A 96 -0.04 16.17 13.19
N LYS A 97 -0.93 16.88 12.49
CA LYS A 97 -0.97 18.34 12.37
C LYS A 97 0.35 18.95 11.85
N ILE A 98 0.99 18.22 10.93
CA ILE A 98 2.21 18.65 10.23
C ILE A 98 1.80 19.48 9.01
N ALA A 99 2.33 20.71 8.92
CA ALA A 99 2.12 21.57 7.76
C ALA A 99 3.15 21.23 6.67
N LEU A 100 2.71 20.57 5.60
CA LEU A 100 3.53 20.33 4.41
C LEU A 100 3.44 21.52 3.44
N PRO A 101 4.41 21.71 2.53
CA PRO A 101 4.40 22.81 1.57
C PRO A 101 3.18 22.79 0.65
N GLU A 102 2.49 23.95 0.54
CA GLU A 102 1.30 24.13 -0.31
C GLU A 102 1.57 25.02 -1.55
N SER A 103 2.74 25.67 -1.63
CA SER A 103 3.11 26.56 -2.73
C SER A 103 4.58 26.39 -3.16
N PRO A 104 4.88 25.57 -4.19
CA PRO A 104 3.93 24.69 -4.88
C PRO A 104 3.47 23.54 -3.96
N PRO A 105 2.29 22.94 -4.23
CA PRO A 105 1.77 21.84 -3.41
C PRO A 105 2.71 20.64 -3.49
N TRP A 106 3.08 20.09 -2.33
CA TRP A 106 4.14 19.09 -2.23
C TRP A 106 3.90 17.82 -3.06
N TRP A 107 2.64 17.40 -3.22
CA TRP A 107 2.28 16.20 -4.00
C TRP A 107 2.47 16.37 -5.51
N SER A 108 2.61 17.61 -6.00
CA SER A 108 2.90 17.86 -7.42
C SER A 108 4.27 17.31 -7.87
N LEU A 109 5.18 17.07 -6.93
CA LEU A 109 6.50 16.47 -7.20
C LEU A 109 6.44 14.98 -7.52
N PHE A 110 5.31 14.32 -7.26
CA PHE A 110 5.18 12.86 -7.25
C PHE A 110 4.16 12.33 -8.26
N ASP A 111 3.78 13.15 -9.24
CA ASP A 111 2.79 12.83 -10.28
C ASP A 111 1.47 12.27 -9.70
N ALA A 112 1.04 12.83 -8.57
CA ALA A 112 -0.18 12.42 -7.86
C ALA A 112 -1.22 13.57 -7.87
N PRO A 113 -2.27 13.48 -8.71
CA PRO A 113 -3.35 14.47 -8.72
C PRO A 113 -4.06 14.56 -7.38
N LEU A 114 -4.43 15.77 -6.96
CA LEU A 114 -5.11 15.98 -5.68
C LEU A 114 -6.46 15.25 -5.62
N GLU A 115 -7.20 15.18 -6.73
CA GLU A 115 -8.48 14.47 -6.82
C GLU A 115 -8.33 12.97 -6.52
N ASP A 116 -7.29 12.35 -7.07
CA ASP A 116 -6.99 10.93 -6.82
C ASP A 116 -6.56 10.72 -5.37
N ILE A 117 -5.72 11.61 -4.84
CA ILE A 117 -5.32 11.60 -3.42
C ILE A 117 -6.55 11.66 -2.51
N GLN A 118 -7.46 12.61 -2.77
CA GLN A 118 -8.68 12.77 -1.97
C GLN A 118 -9.60 11.56 -2.07
N THR A 119 -9.75 10.98 -3.26
CA THR A 119 -10.53 9.75 -3.48
C THR A 119 -9.99 8.61 -2.65
N VAL A 120 -8.67 8.38 -2.67
CA VAL A 120 -8.01 7.35 -1.86
C VAL A 120 -8.18 7.64 -0.37
N CYS A 121 -8.00 8.89 0.06
CA CYS A 121 -8.17 9.28 1.46
C CYS A 121 -9.57 8.95 2.00
N LEU A 122 -10.61 9.29 1.23
CA LEU A 122 -12.01 9.03 1.59
C LEU A 122 -12.33 7.53 1.69
N GLY A 123 -11.62 6.70 0.93
CA GLY A 123 -11.81 5.26 0.98
C GLY A 123 -11.07 4.54 2.10
N ILE A 124 -10.07 5.18 2.72
CA ILE A 124 -9.31 4.64 3.85
C ILE A 124 -9.99 4.94 5.19
N LEU A 125 -10.69 6.09 5.29
CA LEU A 125 -11.44 6.54 6.48
C LEU A 125 -12.77 5.81 6.65
#